data_AF-A0A4R9Q247-F1
#
_entry.id   AF-A0A4R9Q247-F1
#
_cell.length_a   1.000
_cell.length_b   1.000
_cell.length_c   1.000
_cell.angle_alpha   90.00
_cell.angle_beta   90.00
_cell.angle_gamma   90.00
#
_symmetry.space_group_name_H-M   'P 1'
#
loop_
_entity.id
_entity.type
_entity.pdbx_description
1 polymer ?
#
loop_
_entity_poly.entity_id
_entity_poly.type
_entity_poly.pdbx_seq_one_letter_code
_entity_poly.pdbx_strand_id
1 'polypeptide(L)'
;MRLAIIALAISAAITSTAAAQGDGPVIIPDRIQQLATEFPVAERLHINWANASLEDIGRYIGLLSAVNEVANSIAAKNERKTASDDDYRAAFSVFCFWPVNKPPLAEPYWNQAAAAFGSEKVRAALGSSVGPLAVALPAMIKDGNASDEVLKKWPQTRADI
;
A
#
# COMPACT_ATOMS: atom_id res chain seq x y z
N MET A 1 -51.82 -11.61 -48.03
CA MET A 1 -51.16 -10.42 -47.44
C MET A 1 -50.65 -10.82 -46.07
N ARG A 2 -49.32 -10.93 -45.89
CA ARG A 2 -48.69 -11.41 -44.65
C ARG A 2 -48.18 -10.19 -43.87
N LEU A 3 -48.57 -10.08 -42.59
CA LEU A 3 -48.07 -9.08 -41.66
C LEU A 3 -46.58 -9.32 -41.38
N ALA A 4 -45.78 -8.27 -41.48
CA ALA A 4 -44.45 -8.19 -40.88
C ALA A 4 -44.23 -6.74 -40.42
N ILE A 5 -44.46 -6.49 -39.13
CA ILE A 5 -44.06 -5.24 -38.48
C ILE A 5 -42.77 -5.56 -37.73
N ILE A 6 -41.65 -5.07 -38.26
CA ILE A 6 -40.34 -5.13 -37.62
C ILE A 6 -40.33 -4.05 -36.53
N ALA A 7 -40.47 -4.46 -35.27
CA ALA A 7 -40.27 -3.58 -34.14
C ALA A 7 -38.76 -3.37 -33.93
N LEU A 8 -38.28 -2.18 -34.29
CA LEU A 8 -36.90 -1.76 -34.15
C LEU A 8 -36.52 -1.70 -32.65
N ALA A 9 -35.54 -2.49 -32.25
CA ALA A 9 -34.99 -2.52 -30.90
C ALA A 9 -34.24 -1.21 -30.62
N ILE A 10 -34.91 -0.25 -29.97
CA ILE A 10 -34.25 0.88 -29.32
C ILE A 10 -34.06 0.51 -27.86
N SER A 11 -32.97 -0.18 -27.59
CA SER A 11 -32.34 -0.20 -26.27
C SER A 11 -30.85 -0.12 -26.51
N ALA A 12 -30.44 1.02 -27.08
CA ALA A 12 -29.05 1.44 -27.05
C ALA A 12 -28.65 1.45 -25.58
N ALA A 13 -27.80 0.48 -25.25
CA ALA A 13 -27.24 0.30 -23.95
C ALA A 13 -26.74 1.63 -23.42
N ILE A 14 -27.37 2.12 -22.35
CA ILE A 14 -26.76 3.10 -21.47
C ILE A 14 -25.67 2.33 -20.73
N THR A 15 -24.60 1.99 -21.45
CA THR A 15 -23.32 1.66 -20.84
C THR A 15 -22.72 3.00 -20.46
N SER A 16 -23.30 3.61 -19.44
CA SER A 16 -22.55 4.50 -18.58
C SER A 16 -21.48 3.63 -17.94
N THR A 17 -20.35 3.49 -18.64
CA THR A 17 -19.06 3.38 -17.97
C THR A 17 -18.94 4.63 -17.12
N ALA A 18 -19.53 4.58 -15.93
CA ALA A 18 -19.09 5.39 -14.83
C ALA A 18 -17.62 4.99 -14.65
N ALA A 19 -16.73 5.72 -15.31
CA ALA A 19 -15.37 5.86 -14.84
C ALA A 19 -15.54 6.41 -13.42
N ALA A 20 -15.56 5.51 -12.44
CA ALA A 20 -15.39 5.88 -11.05
C ALA A 20 -14.17 6.80 -11.03
N GLN A 21 -14.38 8.04 -10.61
CA GLN A 21 -13.31 9.01 -10.47
C GLN A 21 -12.15 8.31 -9.77
N GLY A 22 -10.98 8.23 -10.42
CA GLY A 22 -9.78 7.53 -9.93
C GLY A 22 -9.16 8.17 -8.68
N ASP A 23 -9.93 8.93 -7.91
CA ASP A 23 -9.56 9.45 -6.60
C ASP A 23 -10.72 9.07 -5.66
N GLY A 24 -10.47 8.05 -4.85
CA GLY A 24 -11.41 7.50 -3.90
C GLY A 24 -10.70 6.72 -2.79
N PRO A 25 -11.34 6.61 -1.61
CA PRO A 25 -10.82 5.85 -0.49
C PRO A 25 -10.59 4.39 -0.89
N VAL A 26 -9.47 3.81 -0.44
CA VAL A 26 -9.20 2.38 -0.60
C VAL A 26 -9.65 1.61 0.63
N ILE A 27 -10.13 0.38 0.42
CA ILE A 27 -10.42 -0.54 1.52
C ILE A 27 -9.10 -1.11 2.03
N ILE A 28 -8.83 -0.93 3.31
CA ILE A 28 -7.64 -1.46 3.98
C ILE A 28 -7.97 -2.85 4.54
N PRO A 29 -7.29 -3.92 4.10
CA PRO A 29 -7.57 -5.28 4.58
C PRO A 29 -7.36 -5.42 6.09
N ASP A 30 -8.19 -6.17 6.80
CA ASP A 30 -8.00 -6.38 8.25
C ASP A 30 -6.63 -6.96 8.60
N ARG A 31 -6.06 -7.78 7.70
CA ARG A 31 -4.76 -8.42 7.93
C ARG A 31 -3.63 -7.41 8.09
N ILE A 32 -3.62 -6.32 7.32
CA ILE A 32 -2.59 -5.30 7.47
C ILE A 32 -2.75 -4.50 8.76
N GLN A 33 -4.00 -4.31 9.21
CA GLN A 33 -4.29 -3.65 10.48
C GLN A 33 -3.82 -4.50 11.66
N GLN A 34 -3.99 -5.83 11.58
CA GLN A 34 -3.44 -6.76 12.56
C GLN A 34 -1.91 -6.74 12.57
N LEU A 35 -1.27 -6.85 11.40
CA LEU A 35 0.19 -6.82 11.29
C LEU A 35 0.78 -5.48 11.74
N ALA A 36 0.08 -4.36 11.52
CA ALA A 36 0.53 -3.04 11.98
C ALA A 36 0.74 -2.98 13.51
N THR A 37 0.07 -3.85 14.28
CA THR A 37 0.26 -3.95 15.74
C THR A 37 1.61 -4.56 16.14
N GLU A 38 2.28 -5.26 15.22
CA GLU A 38 3.64 -5.79 15.42
C GLU A 38 4.73 -4.72 15.27
N PHE A 39 4.38 -3.52 14.81
CA PHE A 39 5.31 -2.44 14.49
C PHE A 39 4.97 -1.14 15.24
N PRO A 40 5.94 -0.25 15.49
CA PRO A 40 5.72 1.01 16.20
C PRO A 40 5.06 2.08 15.30
N VAL A 41 4.01 1.74 14.54
CA VAL A 41 3.40 2.63 13.55
C VAL A 41 2.82 3.89 14.20
N ALA A 42 1.96 3.70 15.21
CA ALA A 42 1.34 4.81 15.91
C ALA A 42 2.36 5.64 16.71
N GLU A 43 3.32 4.97 17.35
CA GLU A 43 4.38 5.62 18.13
C GLU A 43 5.21 6.54 17.24
N ARG A 44 5.67 6.06 16.09
CA ARG A 44 6.50 6.86 15.18
C ARG A 44 5.70 7.92 14.41
N LEU A 45 4.38 7.75 14.26
CA LEU A 45 3.49 8.82 13.80
C LEU A 45 3.15 9.83 14.91
N HIS A 46 3.62 9.59 16.14
CA HIS A 46 3.33 10.37 17.34
C HIS A 46 1.83 10.46 17.66
N ILE A 47 1.09 9.37 17.44
CA ILE A 47 -0.35 9.31 17.67
C ILE A 47 -0.64 8.81 19.09
N ASN A 48 -1.33 9.64 19.88
CA ASN A 48 -1.94 9.22 21.13
C ASN A 48 -3.41 8.86 20.90
N TRP A 49 -3.72 7.57 20.83
CA TRP A 49 -5.07 7.09 20.53
C TRP A 49 -6.15 7.57 21.50
N ALA A 50 -5.81 7.86 22.76
CA ALA A 50 -6.78 8.39 23.73
C ALA A 50 -7.29 9.79 23.36
N ASN A 51 -6.51 10.55 22.57
CA ASN A 51 -6.78 11.93 22.19
C ASN A 51 -6.61 12.14 20.67
N ALA A 52 -6.73 11.08 19.86
CA ALA A 52 -6.44 11.15 18.43
C ALA A 52 -7.44 12.04 17.70
N SER A 53 -6.91 12.96 16.90
CA SER A 53 -7.68 13.80 16.00
C SER A 53 -8.07 13.05 14.71
N LEU A 54 -8.97 13.64 13.92
CA LEU A 54 -9.28 13.11 12.58
C LEU A 54 -8.06 13.09 11.66
N GLU A 55 -7.14 14.06 11.82
CA GLU A 55 -5.89 14.09 11.08
C GLU A 55 -5.00 12.91 11.47
N ASP A 56 -4.90 12.57 12.75
CA ASP A 56 -4.13 11.41 13.22
C ASP A 56 -4.64 10.11 12.61
N ILE A 57 -5.96 9.93 12.62
CA ILE A 57 -6.62 8.78 11.98
C ILE A 57 -6.31 8.76 10.49
N GLY A 58 -6.41 9.91 9.80
CA GLY A 58 -6.12 10.04 8.38
C GLY A 58 -4.67 9.69 8.04
N ARG A 59 -3.70 10.17 8.84
CA ARG A 59 -2.28 9.85 8.69
C ARG A 59 -2.01 8.35 8.86
N TYR A 60 -2.60 7.75 9.88
CA TYR A 60 -2.46 6.31 10.15
C TYR A 60 -3.06 5.45 9.02
N ILE A 61 -4.31 5.71 8.65
CA ILE A 61 -5.04 4.96 7.62
C ILE A 61 -4.40 5.15 6.24
N GLY A 62 -3.96 6.36 5.90
CA GLY A 62 -3.27 6.58 4.63
C GLY A 62 -1.89 5.94 4.57
N LEU A 63 -1.12 5.91 5.67
CA LEU A 63 0.11 5.12 5.73
C LEU A 63 -0.17 3.62 5.54
N LEU A 64 -1.19 3.05 6.19
CA LEU A 64 -1.57 1.66 5.96
C LEU A 64 -2.03 1.41 4.52
N SER A 65 -2.69 2.38 3.89
CA SER A 65 -3.05 2.31 2.46
C SER A 65 -1.81 2.24 1.57
N ALA A 66 -0.80 3.05 1.88
CA ALA A 66 0.48 3.05 1.17
C ALA A 66 1.24 1.72 1.35
N VAL A 67 1.28 1.17 2.57
CA VAL A 67 1.88 -0.14 2.84
C VAL A 67 1.13 -1.24 2.09
N ASN A 68 -0.21 -1.21 2.06
CA ASN A 68 -1.01 -2.19 1.33
C ASN A 68 -0.71 -2.17 -0.18
N GLU A 69 -0.60 -0.99 -0.77
CA GLU A 69 -0.25 -0.85 -2.18
C GLU A 69 1.14 -1.41 -2.48
N VAL A 70 2.13 -1.09 -1.64
CA VAL A 70 3.48 -1.64 -1.79
C VAL A 70 3.47 -3.17 -1.67
N ALA A 71 2.73 -3.74 -0.72
CA ALA A 71 2.63 -5.19 -0.55
C ALA A 71 1.98 -5.87 -1.78
N ASN A 72 0.92 -5.28 -2.33
CA ASN A 72 0.27 -5.78 -3.54
C ASN A 72 1.19 -5.69 -4.76
N SER A 73 1.97 -4.61 -4.89
CA SER A 73 2.97 -4.48 -5.95
C SER A 73 4.09 -5.51 -5.81
N ILE A 74 4.58 -5.78 -4.60
CA ILE A 74 5.54 -6.85 -4.32
C ILE A 74 4.96 -8.22 -4.73
N ALA A 75 3.71 -8.50 -4.35
CA ALA A 75 3.04 -9.75 -4.71
C ALA A 75 2.91 -9.90 -6.23
N ALA A 76 2.46 -8.85 -6.92
CA ALA A 76 2.30 -8.85 -8.37
C ALA A 76 3.64 -9.04 -9.11
N LYS A 77 4.72 -8.40 -8.63
CA LYS A 77 6.08 -8.57 -9.16
C LYS A 77 6.66 -9.97 -8.89
N ASN A 78 6.11 -10.69 -7.92
CA ASN A 78 6.38 -12.11 -7.67
C ASN A 78 5.30 -13.02 -8.27
N GLU A 79 4.56 -12.55 -9.28
CA GLU A 79 3.54 -13.30 -10.03
C GLU A 79 2.38 -13.86 -9.18
N ARG A 80 2.12 -13.23 -8.02
CA ARG A 80 1.03 -13.59 -7.12
C ARG A 80 -0.09 -12.56 -7.17
N LYS A 81 -1.33 -13.05 -7.08
CA LYS A 81 -2.54 -12.22 -7.10
C LYS A 81 -2.86 -11.56 -5.76
N THR A 82 -2.32 -12.09 -4.67
CA THR A 82 -2.60 -11.63 -3.30
C THR A 82 -1.32 -11.50 -2.50
N ALA A 83 -1.23 -10.43 -1.71
CA ALA A 83 -0.17 -10.24 -0.73
C ALA A 83 -0.27 -11.30 0.39
N SER A 84 0.89 -11.78 0.82
CA SER A 84 1.11 -12.61 1.99
C SER A 84 1.65 -11.77 3.15
N ASP A 85 1.69 -12.33 4.35
CA ASP A 85 2.23 -11.64 5.52
C ASP A 85 3.68 -11.17 5.31
N ASP A 86 4.49 -11.94 4.58
CA ASP A 86 5.88 -11.58 4.28
C ASP A 86 5.95 -10.39 3.30
N ASP A 87 4.97 -10.22 2.41
CA ASP A 87 4.88 -9.03 1.54
C ASP A 87 4.50 -7.79 2.35
N TYR A 88 3.59 -7.94 3.32
CA TYR A 88 3.26 -6.86 4.23
C TYR A 88 4.45 -6.47 5.09
N ARG A 89 5.20 -7.43 5.63
CA ARG A 89 6.45 -7.17 6.37
C ARG A 89 7.50 -6.49 5.49
N ALA A 90 7.68 -6.96 4.25
CA ALA A 90 8.54 -6.31 3.27
C ALA A 90 8.09 -4.87 2.98
N ALA A 91 6.79 -4.63 2.84
CA ALA A 91 6.24 -3.30 2.66
C ALA A 91 6.48 -2.39 3.87
N PHE A 92 6.25 -2.86 5.11
CA PHE A 92 6.61 -2.12 6.32
C PHE A 92 8.12 -1.79 6.38
N SER A 93 8.96 -2.65 5.81
CA SER A 93 10.40 -2.41 5.69
C SER A 93 10.74 -1.23 4.77
N VAL A 94 9.99 -1.07 3.67
CA VAL A 94 10.12 0.08 2.75
C VAL A 94 9.87 1.38 3.50
N PHE A 95 8.87 1.40 4.38
CA PHE A 95 8.56 2.55 5.23
C PHE A 95 9.40 2.64 6.49
N CYS A 96 10.46 1.84 6.63
CA CYS A 96 11.40 1.84 7.75
C CYS A 96 10.81 1.42 9.12
N PHE A 97 9.66 0.74 9.15
CA PHE A 97 9.09 0.17 10.37
C PHE A 97 9.68 -1.19 10.74
N TRP A 98 10.30 -1.88 9.77
CA TRP A 98 10.95 -3.16 9.99
C TRP A 98 12.32 -3.26 9.30
N PRO A 99 13.32 -3.88 9.95
CA PRO A 99 13.35 -4.21 11.38
C PRO A 99 13.27 -2.93 12.23
N VAL A 100 12.79 -3.04 13.48
CA VAL A 100 12.41 -1.89 14.34
C VAL A 100 13.56 -0.89 14.59
N ASN A 101 14.81 -1.32 14.42
CA ASN A 101 16.01 -0.51 14.63
C ASN A 101 16.49 0.23 13.37
N LYS A 102 15.70 0.24 12.29
CA LYS A 102 16.08 0.90 11.05
C LYS A 102 15.98 2.43 11.15
N PRO A 103 16.94 3.19 10.58
CA PRO A 103 16.89 4.65 10.55
C PRO A 103 15.59 5.19 9.92
N PRO A 104 15.04 6.29 10.44
CA PRO A 104 13.74 6.86 10.07
C PRO A 104 13.74 7.59 8.71
N LEU A 105 14.42 7.06 7.69
CA LEU A 105 14.63 7.78 6.43
C LEU A 105 13.34 8.11 5.69
N ALA A 106 12.32 7.25 5.83
CA ALA A 106 11.00 7.45 5.24
C ALA A 106 10.09 8.38 6.08
N GLU A 107 10.41 8.64 7.35
CA GLU A 107 9.54 9.40 8.28
C GLU A 107 9.12 10.77 7.77
N PRO A 108 10.01 11.60 7.20
CA PRO A 108 9.63 12.90 6.66
C PRO A 108 8.58 12.82 5.53
N TYR A 109 8.42 11.66 4.92
CA TYR A 109 7.53 11.42 3.78
C TYR A 109 6.23 10.71 4.18
N TRP A 110 6.09 10.23 5.40
CA TRP A 110 4.88 9.50 5.83
C TRP A 110 3.61 10.36 5.79
N ASN A 111 3.73 11.65 6.09
CA ASN A 111 2.59 12.57 5.95
C ASN A 111 2.11 12.67 4.48
N GLN A 112 2.99 12.45 3.51
CA GLN A 112 2.61 12.38 2.10
C GLN A 112 1.95 11.04 1.76
N ALA A 113 2.32 9.96 2.47
CA ALA A 113 1.66 8.66 2.36
C ALA A 113 0.19 8.72 2.81
N ALA A 114 -0.21 9.70 3.65
CA ALA A 114 -1.60 9.90 4.02
C ALA A 114 -2.53 10.06 2.80
N ALA A 115 -2.04 10.68 1.73
CA ALA A 115 -2.79 10.87 0.48
C ALA A 115 -3.08 9.55 -0.27
N ALA A 116 -2.35 8.47 0.03
CA ALA A 116 -2.58 7.16 -0.59
C ALA A 116 -3.96 6.58 -0.25
N PHE A 117 -4.58 7.00 0.86
CA PHE A 117 -5.95 6.59 1.18
C PHE A 117 -6.93 7.05 0.09
N GLY A 118 -6.90 8.34 -0.25
CA GLY A 118 -7.87 8.97 -1.14
C GLY A 118 -7.43 9.10 -2.61
N SER A 119 -6.17 8.83 -2.95
CA SER A 119 -5.66 9.05 -4.31
C SER A 119 -5.05 7.80 -4.95
N GLU A 120 -5.67 7.34 -6.03
CA GLU A 120 -5.13 6.23 -6.84
C GLU A 120 -3.81 6.62 -7.50
N LYS A 121 -3.65 7.89 -7.88
CA LYS A 121 -2.40 8.38 -8.46
C LYS A 121 -1.22 8.19 -7.50
N VAL A 122 -1.41 8.51 -6.22
CA VAL A 122 -0.37 8.31 -5.18
C VAL A 122 -0.09 6.82 -5.01
N ARG A 123 -1.13 5.98 -4.96
CA ARG A 123 -0.99 4.53 -4.90
C ARG A 123 -0.21 3.97 -6.11
N ALA A 124 -0.60 4.32 -7.33
CA ALA A 124 0.08 3.88 -8.55
C ALA A 124 1.56 4.31 -8.60
N ALA A 125 1.87 5.52 -8.12
CA ALA A 125 3.26 5.98 -8.01
C ALA A 125 4.05 5.13 -7.00
N LEU A 126 3.48 4.85 -5.82
CA LEU A 126 4.08 3.97 -4.82
C LEU A 126 4.31 2.55 -5.38
N GLY A 127 3.29 1.95 -6.00
CA GLY A 127 3.38 0.63 -6.60
C GLY A 127 4.46 0.54 -7.68
N SER A 128 4.62 1.60 -8.49
CA SER A 128 5.65 1.69 -9.53
C SER A 128 7.06 1.86 -8.95
N SER A 129 7.18 2.51 -7.80
CA SER A 129 8.46 2.77 -7.11
C SER A 129 9.07 1.56 -6.40
N VAL A 130 8.34 0.45 -6.30
CA VAL A 130 8.81 -0.76 -5.62
C VAL A 130 10.02 -1.36 -6.36
N GLY A 131 11.19 -1.18 -5.76
CA GLY A 131 12.47 -1.65 -6.29
C GLY A 131 12.79 -3.13 -6.01
N PRO A 132 13.83 -3.69 -6.64
CA PRO A 132 14.14 -5.12 -6.60
C PRO A 132 14.39 -5.69 -5.20
N LEU A 133 14.99 -4.90 -4.31
CA LEU A 133 15.26 -5.34 -2.93
C LEU A 133 13.96 -5.61 -2.16
N ALA A 134 12.97 -4.69 -2.28
CA ALA A 134 11.66 -4.89 -1.66
C ALA A 134 10.92 -6.11 -2.25
N VAL A 135 11.11 -6.39 -3.55
CA VAL A 135 10.54 -7.58 -4.21
C VAL A 135 11.16 -8.88 -3.69
N ALA A 136 12.44 -8.87 -3.34
CA ALA A 136 13.18 -10.04 -2.86
C ALA A 136 12.99 -10.31 -1.35
N LEU A 137 12.61 -9.29 -0.58
CA LEU A 137 12.47 -9.40 0.89
C LEU A 137 11.55 -10.53 1.37
N PRO A 138 10.38 -10.82 0.77
CA PRO A 138 9.52 -11.88 1.26
C PRO A 138 10.21 -13.26 1.30
N ALA A 139 11.05 -13.57 0.31
CA ALA A 139 11.85 -14.80 0.32
C ALA A 139 12.91 -14.77 1.44
N MET A 140 13.60 -13.64 1.57
CA MET A 140 14.60 -13.44 2.63
C MET A 140 14.01 -13.56 4.05
N ILE A 141 12.75 -13.15 4.24
CA ILE A 141 12.04 -13.27 5.52
C ILE A 141 11.81 -14.75 5.85
N LYS A 142 11.38 -15.56 4.88
CA LYS A 142 11.19 -17.01 5.05
C LYS A 142 12.49 -17.72 5.36
N ASP A 143 13.58 -17.29 4.75
CA ASP A 143 14.91 -17.85 4.95
C ASP A 143 15.59 -17.36 6.24
N GLY A 144 14.95 -16.44 6.98
CA GLY A 144 15.45 -15.89 8.24
C GLY A 144 16.63 -14.92 8.10
N ASN A 145 16.98 -14.49 6.89
CA ASN A 145 18.12 -13.59 6.63
C ASN A 145 17.73 -12.13 6.37
N ALA A 146 16.43 -11.84 6.24
CA ALA A 146 15.96 -10.52 5.82
C ALA A 146 16.34 -9.37 6.75
N SER A 147 16.35 -9.56 8.08
CA SER A 147 16.69 -8.44 8.99
C SER A 147 18.11 -7.93 8.77
N ASP A 148 19.08 -8.84 8.62
CA ASP A 148 20.47 -8.50 8.33
C ASP A 148 20.62 -7.85 6.95
N GLU A 149 19.92 -8.38 5.95
CA GLU A 149 19.94 -7.85 4.59
C GLU A 149 19.35 -6.44 4.51
N VAL A 150 18.25 -6.18 5.22
CA VAL A 150 17.68 -4.83 5.32
C VAL A 150 18.68 -3.88 6.01
N LEU A 151 19.30 -4.29 7.11
CA LEU A 151 20.27 -3.44 7.82
C LEU A 151 21.54 -3.16 7.01
N LYS A 152 21.95 -4.08 6.12
CA LYS A 152 23.15 -3.90 5.28
C LYS A 152 22.88 -3.15 3.98
N LYS A 153 21.76 -3.43 3.32
CA LYS A 153 21.50 -3.00 1.94
C LYS A 153 20.54 -1.83 1.80
N TRP A 154 19.69 -1.56 2.80
CA TRP A 154 18.91 -0.33 2.76
C TRP A 154 19.81 0.85 3.09
N PRO A 155 19.58 2.02 2.47
CA PRO A 155 20.20 3.26 2.89
C PRO A 155 20.10 3.40 4.41
N GLN A 156 21.25 3.69 5.05
CA GLN A 156 21.33 3.92 6.49
C GLN A 156 21.30 5.42 6.81
N THR A 157 21.64 6.25 5.83
CA THR A 157 21.58 7.71 5.92
C THR A 157 21.03 8.31 4.63
N ARG A 158 20.62 9.59 4.67
CA ARG A 158 20.16 10.33 3.49
C ARG A 158 21.23 10.50 2.40
N ALA A 159 22.51 10.33 2.74
CA ALA A 159 23.64 10.55 1.83
C ALA A 159 23.90 9.39 0.86
N ASP A 160 23.30 8.22 1.11
CA ASP A 160 23.52 6.99 0.35
C ASP A 160 22.48 6.76 -0.76
N ILE A 161 21.70 7.79 -1.14
CA ILE A 161 20.61 7.75 -2.13
C ILE A 161 20.93 8.66 -3.32
#